data_AF-A0A7K6E0Z6-F1
#
_entry.id   AF-A0A7K6E0Z6-F1
#
_cell.length_a   1.000
_cell.length_b   1.000
_cell.length_c   1.000
_cell.angle_alpha   90.00
_cell.angle_beta   90.00
_cell.angle_gamma   90.00
#
_symmetry.space_group_name_H-M   'P 1'
#
loop_
_entity.id
_entity.type
_entity.pdbx_description
1 polymer ?
#
loop_
_entity_poly.entity_id
_entity_poly.type
_entity_poly.pdbx_seq_one_letter_code
_entity_poly.pdbx_strand_id
1 'polypeptide(L)' 'PSLRTPRPSEAIFGILRDLGMPGGRWLPLPHALQVLGAKGFTRKQVEEALEEYESLNVIQVNPGRTKITFV' A
#
# COMPACT_ATOMS: atom_id res chain seq x y z
N PRO A 1 24.60 -12.43 -0.82
CA PRO A 1 23.14 -12.20 -0.90
C PRO A 1 22.61 -11.69 0.45
N SER A 2 22.49 -10.38 0.62
CA SER A 2 21.87 -9.81 1.82
C SER A 2 20.40 -10.23 1.84
N LEU A 3 20.05 -11.09 2.78
CA LEU A 3 18.67 -11.32 3.20
C LEU A 3 18.18 -10.00 3.81
N ARG A 4 17.84 -9.02 2.97
CA ARG A 4 17.15 -7.82 3.43
C ARG A 4 15.80 -8.32 3.91
N THR A 5 15.61 -8.36 5.21
CA THR A 5 14.29 -8.47 5.80
C THR A 5 13.44 -7.40 5.13
N PRO A 6 12.39 -7.77 4.37
CA PRO A 6 11.61 -6.79 3.63
C PRO A 6 11.09 -5.77 4.63
N ARG A 7 11.29 -4.48 4.32
CA ARG A 7 10.78 -3.40 5.17
C ARG A 7 9.24 -3.54 5.23
N PRO A 8 8.60 -3.16 6.34
CA PRO A 8 7.15 -3.20 6.43
C PRO A 8 6.47 -2.50 5.25
N SER A 9 7.04 -1.38 4.78
CA SER A 9 6.56 -0.65 3.60
C SER A 9 6.63 -1.46 2.31
N GLU A 10 7.73 -2.19 2.06
CA GLU A 10 7.89 -3.06 0.89
C GLU A 10 6.88 -4.22 0.89
N ALA A 11 6.64 -4.82 2.06
CA ALA A 11 5.65 -5.88 2.21
C ALA A 11 4.22 -5.36 1.99
N ILE A 12 3.90 -4.19 2.55
CA ILE A 12 2.61 -3.51 2.36
C ILE A 12 2.39 -3.21 0.86
N PHE A 13 3.38 -2.62 0.20
CA PHE A 13 3.29 -2.28 -1.21
C PHE A 13 3.13 -3.50 -2.11
N GLY A 14 3.84 -4.60 -1.81
CA GLY A 14 3.67 -5.86 -2.52
C GLY A 14 2.21 -6.35 -2.48
N ILE A 15 1.57 -6.27 -1.30
CA ILE A 15 0.16 -6.63 -1.13
C ILE A 15 -0.74 -5.65 -1.88
N LEU A 16 -0.50 -4.33 -1.78
CA LEU A 16 -1.29 -3.33 -2.50
C LEU A 16 -1.25 -3.58 -4.01
N ARG A 17 -0.06 -3.87 -4.56
CA ARG A 17 0.13 -4.16 -5.98
C ARG A 17 -0.59 -5.44 -6.41
N ASP A 18 -0.56 -6.48 -5.58
CA ASP A 18 -1.28 -7.73 -5.81
C ASP A 18 -2.79 -7.49 -5.83
N LEU A 19 -3.32 -6.69 -4.90
CA LEU A 19 -4.73 -6.28 -4.85
C LEU A 19 -5.15 -5.38 -6.02
N GLY A 20 -4.23 -4.59 -6.58
CA GLY A 20 -4.47 -3.72 -7.73
C GLY A 20 -4.43 -4.44 -9.09
N MET A 21 -3.90 -5.66 -9.16
CA MET A 21 -3.78 -6.44 -10.40
C MET A 21 -4.82 -7.57 -10.44
N PRO A 22 -5.49 -7.87 -11.58
CA PRO A 22 -5.18 -7.48 -12.95
C PRO A 22 -6.20 -6.50 -13.55
N GLY A 23 -5.76 -5.26 -13.84
CA GLY A 23 -6.55 -4.25 -14.57
C GLY A 23 -6.94 -3.00 -13.77
N GLY A 24 -6.74 -3.01 -12.44
CA GLY A 24 -7.04 -1.88 -11.57
C GLY A 24 -5.87 -0.93 -11.41
N ARG A 25 -5.88 0.21 -12.11
CA ARG A 25 -4.95 1.33 -11.83
C ARG A 25 -5.15 1.93 -10.44
N TRP A 26 -6.10 1.42 -9.66
CA TRP A 26 -6.49 1.93 -8.36
C TRP A 26 -7.17 0.84 -7.52
N LEU A 27 -7.15 1.01 -6.20
CA LEU A 27 -7.93 0.20 -5.26
C LEU A 27 -8.55 1.06 -4.13
N PRO A 28 -9.67 0.63 -3.52
CA PRO A 28 -10.22 1.31 -2.35
C PRO A 28 -9.29 1.18 -1.13
N LEU A 29 -8.96 2.30 -0.49
CA LEU A 29 -8.15 2.30 0.74
C LEU A 29 -8.79 1.49 1.89
N PRO A 30 -10.12 1.52 2.13
CA PRO A 30 -10.74 0.69 3.16
C PRO A 30 -10.53 -0.81 2.91
N HIS A 31 -10.57 -1.24 1.65
CA HIS A 31 -10.32 -2.63 1.28
C HIS A 31 -8.85 -3.00 1.53
N ALA A 32 -7.92 -2.14 1.14
CA ALA A 32 -6.49 -2.31 1.43
C ALA A 32 -6.23 -2.44 2.93
N LEU A 33 -6.79 -1.54 3.75
CA LEU A 33 -6.65 -1.56 5.21
C LEU A 33 -7.20 -2.84 5.84
N GLN A 34 -8.32 -3.36 5.33
CA GLN A 34 -8.88 -4.63 5.79
C GLN A 34 -7.93 -5.81 5.52
N VAL A 35 -7.40 -5.90 4.31
CA VAL A 35 -6.46 -6.98 3.93
C VAL A 35 -5.15 -6.88 4.70
N LEU A 36 -4.60 -5.66 4.82
CA LEU A 36 -3.37 -5.40 5.55
C LEU A 36 -3.54 -5.63 7.06
N GLY A 37 -4.69 -5.25 7.62
CA GLY A 37 -5.04 -5.55 9.01
C GLY A 37 -5.14 -7.05 9.27
N ALA A 38 -5.73 -7.82 8.34
CA ALA A 38 -5.77 -9.28 8.43
C ALA A 38 -4.37 -9.94 8.33
N LYS A 39 -3.40 -9.25 7.72
CA LYS A 39 -1.98 -9.67 7.66
C LYS A 39 -1.19 -9.23 8.90
N GLY A 40 -1.80 -8.51 9.84
CA GLY A 40 -1.16 -8.03 11.08
C GLY A 40 -0.49 -6.66 10.98
N PHE A 41 -0.67 -5.92 9.88
CA PHE A 41 -0.16 -4.56 9.78
C PHE A 41 -1.04 -3.58 10.55
N THR A 42 -0.41 -2.67 11.28
CA THR A 42 -1.10 -1.57 11.95
C THR A 42 -1.44 -0.46 10.96
N ARG A 43 -2.51 0.29 11.26
CA ARG A 43 -2.90 1.46 10.45
C ARG A 43 -1.73 2.44 10.25
N LYS A 44 -0.95 2.68 11.30
CA LYS A 44 0.22 3.58 11.24
C LYS A 44 1.27 3.11 10.22
N GLN A 45 1.61 1.83 10.21
CA GLN A 45 2.55 1.27 9.23
C GLN A 45 2.04 1.39 7.79
N VAL A 46 0.73 1.24 7.59
CA VAL A 46 0.12 1.42 6.26
C VAL A 46 0.17 2.88 5.85
N GLU A 47 -0.17 3.82 6.73
CA GLU A 47 -0.09 5.25 6.43
C GLU A 47 1.35 5.70 6.12
N GLU A 48 2.34 5.25 6.90
CA GLU A 48 3.76 5.52 6.65
C GLU A 48 4.22 4.96 5.29
N ALA A 49 3.78 3.74 4.93
CA ALA A 49 4.09 3.16 3.63
C ALA A 49 3.45 3.98 2.50
N LEU A 50 2.17 4.38 2.65
CA LEU A 50 1.49 5.17 1.64
C LEU A 50 2.18 6.51 1.42
N GLU A 51 2.58 7.20 2.49
CA GLU A 51 3.33 8.47 2.42
C GLU A 51 4.71 8.31 1.76
N GLU A 52 5.43 7.22 2.06
CA GLU A 52 6.71 6.88 1.42
C GLU A 52 6.53 6.72 -0.10
N TYR A 53 5.56 5.91 -0.53
CA TYR A 53 5.33 5.66 -1.96
C TYR A 53 4.66 6.82 -2.70
N GLU A 54 3.90 7.67 -2.00
CA GLU A 54 3.34 8.91 -2.54
C GLU A 54 4.46 9.94 -2.79
N SER A 55 5.40 10.05 -1.86
CA SER A 55 6.60 10.91 -2.02
C SER A 55 7.49 10.47 -3.19
N LEU A 56 7.50 9.17 -3.49
CA LEU A 56 8.21 8.59 -4.63
C LEU A 56 7.43 8.66 -5.95
N ASN A 57 6.22 9.27 -5.97
CA ASN A 57 5.32 9.30 -7.12
C ASN A 57 4.99 7.91 -7.69
N VAL A 58 4.96 6.89 -6.85
CA VAL A 58 4.57 5.51 -7.24
C VAL A 58 3.07 5.31 -7.07
N ILE A 59 2.48 5.96 -6.07
CA ILE A 59 1.05 5.94 -5.81
C ILE A 59 0.52 7.35 -5.54
N GLN A 60 -0.79 7.52 -5.60
CA GLN A 60 -1.51 8.69 -5.16
C GLN A 60 -2.70 8.27 -4.31
N VAL A 61 -2.82 8.86 -3.12
CA VAL A 61 -4.01 8.70 -2.28
C VAL A 61 -4.90 9.93 -2.47
N ASN A 62 -6.20 9.73 -2.71
CA ASN A 62 -7.10 10.87 -2.84
C ASN A 62 -7.21 11.65 -1.52
N PRO A 63 -7.53 12.96 -1.53
CA PRO A 63 -7.66 13.76 -0.31
C PRO A 63 -8.67 13.19 0.70
N GLY A 64 -9.71 12.51 0.22
CA GLY A 64 -10.70 11.82 1.06
C GLY A 64 -10.20 10.52 1.70
N ARG A 65 -8.99 10.05 1.39
CA ARG A 65 -8.40 8.78 1.87
C ARG A 65 -9.33 7.59 1.69
N THR A 66 -9.95 7.50 0.51
CA THR A 66 -10.84 6.39 0.13
C THR A 66 -10.30 5.56 -1.01
N LYS A 67 -9.30 6.06 -1.75
CA LYS A 67 -8.78 5.46 -2.98
C LYS A 67 -7.27 5.64 -3.08
N ILE A 68 -6.57 4.54 -3.34
CA ILE A 68 -5.16 4.51 -3.74
C ILE A 68 -5.12 4.33 -5.26
N THR A 69 -4.34 5.13 -5.96
CA THR A 69 -4.11 5.03 -7.41
C THR A 69 -2.64 4.73 -7.64
N PHE A 70 -2.32 3.78 -8.51
CA PHE A 70 -0.95 3.52 -8.94
C PHE A 70 -0.61 4.44 -10.12
N VAL A 71 0.53 5.11 -10.04
CA VAL A 71 1.05 6.01 -11.09
C VAL A 71 1.86 5.21 -12.10
#